data_AF-A0A257N8X2-F1
#
_entry.id   AF-A0A257N8X2-F1
#
_cell.length_a   1.000
_cell.length_b   1.000
_cell.length_c   1.000
_cell.angle_alpha   90.00
_cell.angle_beta   90.00
_cell.angle_gamma   90.00
#
_symmetry.space_group_name_H-M   'P 1'
#
loop_
_entity.id
_entity.type
_entity.pdbx_description
1 polymer ?
#
loop_
_entity_poly.entity_id
_entity_poly.type
_entity_poly.pdbx_seq_one_letter_code
_entity_poly.pdbx_strand_id
1 'polypeptide(L)'
;HLGHGVCRDLAQVAIALCRSISIPARLVVGYLHNLQPMDLHAWFEAYVGDRWYTFDPTQQEPCGGRVIIAFGRDAADVAIFHQFGSGCLLNSMDVRVDLLDN
;
A
#
# COMPACT_ATOMS: atom_id res chain seq x y z
N HIS A 1 -22.26 2.20 12.72
CA HIS A 1 -20.84 1.85 12.96
C HIS A 1 -20.08 2.17 11.69
N LEU A 2 -19.09 3.08 11.74
CA LEU A 2 -18.19 3.32 10.60
C LEU A 2 -17.28 2.10 10.45
N GLY A 3 -16.99 1.70 9.20
CA GLY A 3 -16.10 0.57 8.92
C GLY A 3 -14.65 0.88 9.34
N HIS A 4 -13.93 -0.14 9.80
CA HIS A 4 -12.51 -0.06 10.16
C HIS A 4 -11.65 -0.91 9.21
N GLY A 5 -10.37 -0.55 9.04
CA GLY A 5 -9.39 -1.30 8.25
C GLY A 5 -8.02 -0.63 8.32
N VAL A 6 -6.96 -1.37 7.98
CA VAL A 6 -5.61 -0.81 7.83
C VAL A 6 -5.36 -0.35 6.38
N CYS A 7 -4.17 0.20 6.10
CA CYS A 7 -3.80 0.72 4.79
C CYS A 7 -4.11 -0.23 3.62
N ARG A 8 -3.76 -1.51 3.76
CA ARG A 8 -4.07 -2.56 2.76
C ARG A 8 -5.58 -2.68 2.50
N ASP A 9 -6.39 -2.72 3.55
CA ASP A 9 -7.83 -2.95 3.41
C ASP A 9 -8.50 -1.77 2.73
N LEU A 10 -8.14 -0.55 3.16
CA LEU A 10 -8.66 0.70 2.59
C LEU A 10 -8.22 0.88 1.13
N ALA A 11 -6.97 0.57 0.80
CA ALA A 11 -6.47 0.61 -0.58
C ALA A 11 -7.21 -0.40 -1.48
N GLN A 12 -7.46 -1.62 -1.00
CA GLN A 12 -8.23 -2.62 -1.76
C GLN A 12 -9.68 -2.19 -2.00
N VAL A 13 -10.34 -1.60 -1.00
CA VAL A 13 -11.69 -1.05 -1.18
C VAL A 13 -11.69 0.07 -2.22
N ALA A 14 -10.73 1.00 -2.14
CA ALA A 14 -10.59 2.08 -3.11
C ALA A 14 -10.34 1.55 -4.54
N ILE A 15 -9.48 0.54 -4.70
CA ILE A 15 -9.25 -0.15 -5.98
C ILE A 15 -10.56 -0.76 -6.51
N ALA A 16 -11.34 -1.43 -5.65
CA ALA A 16 -12.61 -2.02 -6.04
C ALA A 16 -13.62 -0.94 -6.48
N LEU A 17 -13.67 0.20 -5.80
CA LEU A 17 -14.50 1.34 -6.17
C LEU A 17 -14.07 1.97 -7.49
N CYS A 18 -12.77 2.14 -7.75
CA CYS A 18 -12.29 2.60 -9.05
C CYS A 18 -12.70 1.64 -10.17
N ARG A 19 -12.49 0.33 -9.96
CA ARG A 19 -12.82 -0.69 -10.96
C ARG A 19 -14.32 -0.82 -11.22
N SER A 20 -15.18 -0.55 -10.22
CA SER A 20 -16.64 -0.58 -10.41
C SER A 20 -17.15 0.52 -11.35
N ILE A 21 -16.39 1.60 -11.51
CA ILE A 21 -16.65 2.68 -12.48
C ILE A 21 -15.67 2.64 -13.67
N SER A 22 -15.10 1.47 -13.97
CA SER A 22 -14.22 1.22 -15.13
C SER A 22 -12.90 1.99 -15.14
N ILE A 23 -12.42 2.48 -13.98
CA ILE A 23 -11.09 3.07 -13.85
C ILE A 23 -10.09 1.96 -13.50
N PRO A 24 -9.05 1.72 -14.31
CA PRO A 24 -7.99 0.78 -13.95
C PRO A 24 -7.27 1.26 -12.69
N ALA A 25 -7.11 0.36 -11.71
CA ALA A 25 -6.42 0.65 -10.47
C ALA A 25 -5.56 -0.54 -10.03
N ARG A 26 -4.47 -0.28 -9.31
CA ARG A 26 -3.52 -1.29 -8.79
C ARG A 26 -3.15 -1.01 -7.34
N LEU A 27 -2.85 -2.07 -6.59
CA LEU A 27 -2.30 -1.96 -5.24
C LEU A 27 -0.79 -1.73 -5.36
N VAL A 28 -0.25 -0.88 -4.50
CA VAL A 28 1.18 -0.59 -4.40
C VAL A 28 1.60 -0.76 -2.96
N VAL A 29 2.70 -1.48 -2.75
CA VAL A 29 3.32 -1.67 -1.43
C VAL A 29 4.72 -1.09 -1.47
N GLY A 30 5.11 -0.42 -0.39
CA GLY A 30 6.44 0.13 -0.28
C GLY A 30 6.69 0.87 1.03
N TYR A 31 7.75 1.67 1.00
CA TYR A 31 8.16 2.51 2.10
C TYR A 31 7.51 3.88 2.02
N LEU A 32 7.14 4.43 3.18
CA LEU A 32 6.62 5.78 3.34
C LEU A 32 7.42 6.51 4.42
N HIS A 33 8.22 7.50 4.01
CA HIS A 33 8.95 8.34 4.95
C HIS A 33 7.98 9.11 5.86
N ASN A 34 8.31 9.20 7.14
CA ASN A 34 7.48 9.81 8.21
C ASN A 34 6.17 9.07 8.53
N LEU A 35 5.98 7.81 8.12
CA LEU A 35 4.85 7.01 8.62
C LEU A 35 5.00 6.76 10.12
N GLN A 36 3.90 6.90 10.87
CA GLN A 36 3.87 6.71 12.33
C GLN A 36 2.62 5.90 12.77
N PRO A 37 2.79 4.76 13.48
CA PRO A 37 4.06 4.05 13.72
C PRO A 37 4.67 3.54 12.40
N MET A 38 5.98 3.37 12.37
CA MET A 38 6.68 2.95 11.16
C MET A 38 6.41 1.48 10.83
N ASP A 39 6.06 1.22 9.56
CA ASP A 39 5.85 -0.11 8.98
C ASP A 39 5.96 -0.01 7.43
N LEU A 40 5.85 -1.14 6.73
CA LEU A 40 5.52 -1.15 5.31
C LEU A 40 4.12 -0.58 5.09
N HIS A 41 3.98 0.20 4.04
CA HIS A 41 2.73 0.88 3.72
C HIS A 41 2.14 0.37 2.42
N ALA A 42 0.81 0.44 2.33
CA ALA A 42 0.06 0.09 1.13
C ALA A 42 -0.83 1.26 0.72
N TRP A 43 -0.76 1.63 -0.55
CA TRP A 43 -1.61 2.64 -1.18
C TRP A 43 -2.09 2.10 -2.53
N PHE A 44 -2.84 2.91 -3.28
CA PHE A 44 -3.26 2.50 -4.62
C PHE A 44 -2.90 3.54 -5.66
N GLU A 45 -2.85 3.09 -6.91
CA GLU A 45 -2.73 3.97 -8.06
C GLU A 45 -3.87 3.72 -9.04
N ALA A 46 -4.37 4.80 -9.65
CA ALA A 46 -5.36 4.74 -10.71
C ALA A 46 -4.77 5.24 -12.03
N TYR A 47 -5.11 4.57 -13.13
CA TYR A 47 -4.65 4.94 -14.47
C TYR A 47 -5.62 5.93 -15.11
N VAL A 48 -5.19 7.17 -15.27
CA VAL A 48 -5.99 8.26 -15.84
C VAL A 48 -5.10 9.04 -16.79
N GLY A 49 -5.58 9.36 -17.99
CA GLY A 49 -4.83 10.22 -18.93
C GLY A 49 -3.42 9.74 -19.23
N ASP A 50 -3.26 8.45 -19.50
CA ASP A 50 -1.98 7.80 -19.83
C ASP A 50 -0.92 7.78 -18.71
N ARG A 51 -1.37 7.89 -17.45
CA ARG A 51 -0.48 7.92 -16.30
C ARG A 51 -1.10 7.25 -15.08
N TRP A 52 -0.25 6.64 -14.24
CA TRP A 52 -0.60 6.22 -12.89
C TRP A 52 -0.55 7.39 -11.91
N TYR A 53 -1.68 7.65 -11.23
CA TYR A 53 -1.80 8.65 -10.18
C TYR A 53 -1.90 7.96 -8.82
N THR A 54 -1.12 8.42 -7.85
CA THR A 54 -1.05 7.89 -6.49
C THR A 54 -2.16 8.43 -5.60
N PHE A 55 -2.81 7.55 -4.87
CA PHE A 55 -3.83 7.86 -3.88
C PHE A 55 -3.61 7.03 -2.62
N ASP A 56 -3.77 7.66 -1.46
CA ASP A 56 -3.56 7.03 -0.17
C ASP A 56 -4.78 7.24 0.73
N PRO A 57 -5.66 6.24 0.88
CA PRO A 57 -6.90 6.40 1.63
C PRO A 57 -6.69 6.49 3.15
N THR A 58 -5.45 6.33 3.64
CA THR A 58 -5.14 6.53 5.07
C THR A 58 -4.69 7.96 5.37
N GLN A 59 -4.49 8.79 4.35
CA GLN A 59 -3.98 10.16 4.49
C GLN A 59 -5.01 11.16 3.97
N GLN A 60 -5.19 12.27 4.68
CA GLN A 60 -6.03 13.37 4.20
C GLN A 60 -5.36 14.11 3.02
N GLU A 61 -4.03 14.24 3.08
CA GLU A 61 -3.21 14.85 2.05
C GLU A 61 -1.96 13.98 1.81
N PRO A 62 -1.46 13.88 0.57
CA PRO A 62 -0.22 13.15 0.30
C PRO A 62 0.96 13.76 1.07
N CYS A 63 1.53 12.99 2.00
CA CYS A 63 2.71 13.42 2.76
C CYS A 63 3.80 12.36 2.71
N GLY A 64 5.07 12.78 2.83
CA GLY A 64 6.23 11.87 2.88
C GLY A 64 6.68 11.34 1.51
N GLY A 65 7.99 11.08 1.39
CA GLY A 65 8.57 10.42 0.23
C GLY A 65 8.19 8.94 0.19
N ARG A 66 7.99 8.40 -1.01
CA ARG A 66 7.61 7.00 -1.23
C ARG A 66 8.66 6.27 -2.06
N VAL A 67 8.97 5.05 -1.64
CA VAL A 67 9.79 4.12 -2.43
C VAL A 67 8.96 2.88 -2.66
N ILE A 68 8.68 2.60 -3.94
CA ILE A 68 7.87 1.45 -4.35
C ILE A 68 8.70 0.18 -4.23
N ILE A 69 8.16 -0.85 -3.58
CA ILE A 69 8.71 -2.21 -3.59
C ILE A 69 8.04 -3.04 -4.68
N ALA A 70 6.71 -3.04 -4.70
CA ALA A 70 5.92 -3.84 -5.64
C ALA A 70 4.56 -3.20 -5.94
N PHE A 71 3.98 -3.57 -7.08
CA PHE A 71 2.60 -3.26 -7.43
C PHE A 71 1.93 -4.44 -8.13
N GLY A 72 0.63 -4.59 -7.95
CA GLY A 72 -0.15 -5.72 -8.46
C GLY A 72 -1.66 -5.45 -8.45
N ARG A 73 -2.47 -6.44 -8.81
CA ARG A 73 -3.93 -6.24 -8.87
C ARG A 73 -4.54 -6.07 -7.49
N ASP A 74 -4.01 -6.76 -6.49
CA ASP A 74 -4.44 -6.75 -5.09
C ASP A 74 -3.31 -7.30 -4.19
N ALA A 75 -3.60 -7.52 -2.90
CA ALA A 75 -2.59 -7.95 -1.93
C ALA A 75 -2.02 -9.35 -2.19
N ALA A 76 -2.69 -10.20 -2.97
CA ALA A 76 -2.16 -11.53 -3.30
C ALA A 76 -0.96 -11.45 -4.26
N ASP A 77 -0.93 -10.44 -5.13
CA ASP A 77 0.18 -10.23 -6.07
C ASP A 77 1.41 -9.55 -5.40
N VAL A 78 1.24 -8.96 -4.21
CA VAL A 78 2.27 -8.12 -3.54
C VAL A 78 2.41 -8.40 -2.04
N ALA A 79 2.13 -9.63 -1.61
CA ALA A 79 2.26 -9.95 -0.19
C ALA A 79 3.72 -9.84 0.27
N ILE A 80 3.92 -9.28 1.47
CA ILE A 80 5.25 -9.15 2.09
C ILE A 80 5.86 -10.53 2.34
N PHE A 81 5.01 -11.50 2.73
CA PHE A 81 5.42 -12.85 3.08
C PHE A 81 4.35 -13.86 2.64
N HIS A 82 4.74 -14.84 1.83
CA HIS A 82 3.92 -16.01 1.50
C HIS A 82 4.43 -17.22 2.27
N GLN A 83 3.56 -17.87 3.04
CA GLN A 83 3.89 -19.08 3.77
C GLN A 83 3.28 -20.31 3.10
N PHE A 84 4.11 -21.32 2.82
CA PHE A 84 3.68 -22.63 2.33
C PHE A 84 4.10 -23.70 3.34
N GLY A 85 3.15 -24.54 3.78
CA GLY A 85 3.40 -25.59 4.77
C GLY A 85 3.46 -25.09 6.23
N SER A 86 3.64 -26.04 7.15
CA SER A 86 3.70 -25.76 8.59
C SER A 86 5.07 -25.22 9.02
N GLY A 87 5.09 -24.26 9.96
CA GLY A 87 6.29 -23.98 10.75
C GLY A 87 6.96 -22.61 10.62
N CYS A 88 6.38 -21.62 9.94
CA CYS A 88 6.88 -20.25 10.02
C CYS A 88 5.89 -19.36 10.80
N LEU A 89 6.34 -18.83 11.94
CA LEU A 89 5.65 -17.74 12.63
C LEU A 89 6.50 -16.49 12.45
N LEU A 90 5.92 -15.45 11.84
CA LEU A 90 6.56 -14.14 11.79
C LEU A 90 6.46 -13.53 13.20
N ASN A 91 7.57 -13.58 13.94
CA ASN A 91 7.61 -13.12 15.33
C ASN A 91 7.91 -11.61 15.44
N SER A 92 8.61 -11.05 14.47
CA SER A 92 8.94 -9.63 14.43
C SER A 92 9.12 -9.15 13.00
N MET A 93 8.80 -7.87 12.80
CA MET A 93 9.07 -7.12 11.58
C MET A 93 9.55 -5.73 12.02
N ASP A 94 10.65 -5.27 11.46
CA ASP A 94 11.28 -3.99 11.82
C ASP A 94 11.56 -3.22 10.54
N VAL A 95 10.93 -2.05 10.41
CA VAL A 95 10.95 -1.24 9.20
C VAL A 95 11.45 0.16 9.58
N ARG A 96 12.43 0.66 8.83
CA ARG A 96 13.00 2.00 9.00
C ARG A 96 13.18 2.69 7.65
N VAL A 97 12.93 3.98 7.63
CA VAL A 97 13.14 4.85 6.46
C VAL A 97 13.72 6.16 6.96
N ASP A 98 14.93 6.46 6.50
CA ASP A 98 15.63 7.70 6.81
C ASP A 98 15.78 8.53 5.52
N LEU A 99 15.61 9.85 5.63
CA LEU A 99 15.98 10.76 4.56
C LEU A 99 17.50 10.94 4.56
N LEU A 100 18.15 10.76 3.41
CA LEU A 100 19.58 10.99 3.27
C LEU A 100 19.85 12.48 3.01
N ASP A 101 20.76 13.06 3.80
CA ASP A 101 21.34 14.36 3.49
C ASP A 101 22.30 14.20 2.30
N ASN A 102 22.19 15.10 1.31
CA ASN A 102 23.10 15.16 0.16
C ASN A 102 24.38 15.92 0.51
#